data_AF-A0A9W6XT28-F1
#
_entry.id   AF-A0A9W6XT28-F1
#
_cell.length_a   1.000
_cell.length_b   1.000
_cell.length_c   1.000
_cell.angle_alpha   90.00
_cell.angle_beta   90.00
_cell.angle_gamma   90.00
#
_symmetry.space_group_name_H-M   'P 1'
#
loop_
_entity.id
_entity.type
_entity.pdbx_description
1 polymer ?
#
loop_
_entity_poly.entity_id
_entity_poly.type
_entity_poly.pdbx_seq_one_letter_code
_entity_poly.pdbx_strand_id
1 'polypeptide(L)'
;MMVSPLDEWPRPPTFVGGGIRWTRSNKPKGDGWNSLCNYFEITWSIAYKKLQEEFELLQRTHDPNLIAHFLQRYPYHIDALLTMSEVFQHHGQMDHATDCIKRCMYVLELAWADQFDVSRGNCRMDIQTEHNAGLFKALFLLMKQVGRRGCMRSAFETAKLLLSLDPQGDPMNVLLAIDYYALTSRQCQFLIDLIGSKTPAVDRFASSDAGSKKKTGKKASSSTEEAIAALPNLQISVALAHFFLGNETEAKDLLAAALLKFPTVLKPLLEKIAANPSSSSWQPVLSSRVFANARSVDGEHSVLQHMLDIYVTRNHSIWKVNDVQQFLLRSAQHALASPPLVSANPQVLELPSCLHKYLRAVSAGKTALRSSYWFASNNIVYPPDYSDEITTLPADHPMLQPPQLQNGQALDAEALAALAEAQAQFEAGNLPADANPLLLFLQTLLPWNHVQGAGQQQQQPPQ
;
A
#
# COMPACT_ATOMS: atom_id res chain seq x y z
N MET A 1 8.40 20.05 8.02
CA MET A 1 9.23 18.85 7.79
C MET A 1 8.51 17.63 8.28
N MET A 2 7.91 16.89 7.35
CA MET A 2 7.32 15.55 7.54
C MET A 2 8.38 14.51 7.87
N VAL A 3 9.62 14.74 7.41
CA VAL A 3 10.78 13.90 7.66
C VAL A 3 11.92 14.77 8.17
N SER A 4 12.62 14.30 9.20
CA SER A 4 13.89 14.90 9.64
C SER A 4 15.04 14.30 8.82
N PRO A 5 15.82 15.10 8.07
CA PRO A 5 16.96 14.60 7.31
C PRO A 5 18.08 14.15 8.26
N LEU A 6 18.88 13.19 7.81
CA LEU A 6 20.12 12.81 8.50
C LEU A 6 21.23 13.79 8.09
N ASP A 7 22.17 14.04 9.00
CA ASP A 7 23.28 14.97 8.76
C ASP A 7 24.18 14.55 7.58
N GLU A 8 24.23 13.26 7.29
CA GLU A 8 25.01 12.65 6.20
C GLU A 8 24.37 12.86 4.81
N TRP A 9 23.10 13.26 4.75
CA TRP A 9 22.39 13.38 3.49
C TRP A 9 22.85 14.62 2.70
N PRO A 10 23.23 14.46 1.41
CA PRO A 10 23.60 15.61 0.59
C PRO A 10 22.39 16.55 0.40
N ARG A 11 22.59 17.82 0.10
CA ARG A 11 21.42 18.69 -0.17
C ARG A 11 20.75 18.30 -1.50
N PRO A 12 19.41 18.16 -1.57
CA PRO A 12 18.73 17.88 -2.82
C PRO A 12 18.94 19.02 -3.84
N PRO A 13 19.04 18.71 -5.13
CA PRO A 13 19.18 19.72 -6.17
C PRO A 13 17.92 20.58 -6.26
N THR A 14 18.09 21.89 -6.44
CA THR A 14 16.98 22.78 -6.79
C THR A 14 16.49 22.48 -8.20
N PHE A 15 15.33 23.00 -8.59
CA PHE A 15 14.82 22.83 -9.96
C PHE A 15 15.82 23.29 -11.03
N VAL A 16 16.51 24.42 -10.81
CA VAL A 16 17.55 24.92 -11.72
C VAL A 16 18.78 24.01 -11.70
N GLY A 17 19.11 23.44 -10.54
CA GLY A 17 20.19 22.47 -10.35
C GLY A 17 19.87 21.06 -10.83
N GLY A 18 18.75 20.86 -11.55
CA GLY A 18 18.38 19.56 -12.11
C GLY A 18 17.45 18.71 -11.25
N GLY A 19 16.80 19.30 -10.25
CA GLY A 19 15.79 18.65 -9.41
C GLY A 19 14.37 18.75 -9.94
N ILE A 20 13.42 18.73 -9.01
CA ILE A 20 11.97 18.81 -9.25
C ILE A 20 11.38 20.06 -8.58
N ARG A 21 10.16 20.44 -8.95
CA ARG A 21 9.37 21.47 -8.24
C ARG A 21 7.89 21.18 -8.33
N TRP A 22 7.12 21.81 -7.46
CA TRP A 22 5.66 21.83 -7.54
C TRP A 22 5.22 23.06 -8.33
N THR A 23 4.28 22.87 -9.26
CA THR A 23 3.67 23.94 -10.05
C THR A 23 2.16 23.90 -9.91
N ARG A 24 1.53 25.06 -10.02
CA ARG A 24 0.07 25.14 -10.06
C ARG A 24 -0.41 24.59 -11.41
N SER A 25 -1.35 23.66 -11.37
CA SER A 25 -1.97 23.08 -12.55
C SER A 25 -3.41 23.57 -12.72
N ASN A 26 -3.96 23.36 -13.92
CA ASN A 26 -5.37 23.60 -14.17
C ASN A 26 -6.22 22.53 -13.46
N LYS A 27 -7.50 22.85 -13.21
CA LYS A 27 -8.46 21.87 -12.72
C LYS A 27 -8.46 20.63 -13.64
N PRO A 28 -8.24 19.42 -13.10
CA PRO A 28 -8.29 18.20 -13.89
C PRO A 28 -9.69 17.95 -14.46
N LYS A 29 -9.73 17.17 -15.55
CA LYS A 29 -11.00 16.74 -16.15
C LYS A 29 -11.58 15.57 -15.36
N GLY A 30 -12.90 15.47 -15.32
CA GLY A 30 -13.61 14.36 -14.64
C GLY A 30 -14.46 14.82 -13.46
N ASP A 31 -15.29 13.90 -12.99
CA ASP A 31 -16.24 14.16 -11.92
C ASP A 31 -15.54 14.33 -10.57
N GLY A 32 -16.13 15.11 -9.68
CA GLY A 32 -15.64 15.25 -8.30
C GLY A 32 -14.57 16.30 -8.05
N TRP A 33 -14.03 16.92 -9.09
CA TRP A 33 -13.08 18.04 -8.95
C TRP A 33 -13.81 19.36 -8.71
N ASN A 34 -13.48 20.07 -7.62
CA ASN A 34 -14.11 21.34 -7.25
C ASN A 34 -13.35 22.56 -7.82
N SER A 35 -14.05 23.50 -8.44
CA SER A 35 -13.44 24.71 -9.01
C SER A 35 -12.89 25.70 -7.96
N LEU A 36 -13.29 25.56 -6.69
CA LEU A 36 -12.79 26.37 -5.57
C LEU A 36 -11.45 25.86 -4.99
N CYS A 37 -10.98 24.70 -5.43
CA CYS A 37 -9.72 24.10 -4.99
C CYS A 37 -8.55 24.58 -5.85
N ASN A 38 -7.35 24.57 -5.25
CA ASN A 38 -6.09 24.80 -5.94
C ASN A 38 -5.47 23.47 -6.34
N TYR A 39 -5.04 23.36 -7.60
CA TYR A 39 -4.47 22.15 -8.14
C TYR A 39 -2.97 22.30 -8.33
N PHE A 40 -2.24 21.24 -8.03
CA PHE A 40 -0.80 21.19 -8.12
C PHE A 40 -0.36 19.95 -8.89
N GLU A 41 0.81 20.07 -9.51
CA GLU A 41 1.50 18.98 -10.18
C GLU A 41 3.00 19.07 -9.92
N ILE A 42 3.67 17.93 -9.95
CA ILE A 42 5.13 17.88 -9.91
C ILE A 42 5.64 18.09 -11.34
N THR A 43 6.66 18.94 -11.49
CA THR A 43 7.37 19.14 -12.74
C THR A 43 8.84 18.80 -12.58
N TRP A 44 9.35 18.05 -13.54
CA TRP A 44 10.75 17.66 -13.63
C TRP A 44 11.52 18.69 -14.44
N SER A 45 12.75 18.98 -14.01
CA SER A 45 13.69 19.70 -14.85
C SER A 45 14.11 18.84 -16.05
N ILE A 46 14.68 19.47 -17.08
CA ILE A 46 15.19 18.75 -18.25
C ILE A 46 16.30 17.76 -17.84
N ALA A 47 17.13 18.12 -16.85
CA ALA A 47 18.15 17.23 -16.32
C ALA A 47 17.52 16.03 -15.60
N TYR A 48 16.54 16.25 -14.73
CA TYR A 48 15.83 15.17 -14.04
C TYR A 48 15.14 14.22 -15.04
N LYS A 49 14.53 14.76 -16.09
CA LYS A 49 13.91 13.93 -17.15
C LYS A 49 14.93 13.00 -17.83
N LYS A 50 16.13 13.48 -18.12
CA LYS A 50 17.21 12.62 -18.67
C LYS A 50 17.64 11.54 -17.68
N LEU A 51 17.68 11.86 -16.38
CA LEU A 51 17.97 10.86 -15.33
C LEU A 51 16.87 9.81 -15.23
N GLN A 52 15.60 10.19 -15.41
CA GLN A 52 14.50 9.25 -15.48
C GLN A 52 14.65 8.30 -16.67
N GLU A 53 14.99 8.82 -17.86
CA GLU A 53 15.23 8.00 -19.06
C GLU A 53 16.38 6.99 -18.83
N GLU A 54 17.47 7.41 -18.16
CA GLU A 54 18.56 6.53 -17.74
C GLU A 54 18.08 5.46 -16.75
N PHE A 55 17.30 5.86 -15.74
CA PHE A 55 16.73 4.94 -14.75
C PHE A 55 15.80 3.90 -15.39
N GLU A 56 14.96 4.29 -16.35
CA GLU A 56 14.07 3.37 -17.07
C GLU A 56 14.85 2.29 -17.83
N LEU A 57 16.02 2.64 -18.39
CA LEU A 57 16.90 1.65 -19.02
C LEU A 57 17.47 0.68 -17.99
N LEU A 58 17.90 1.17 -16.83
CA LEU A 58 18.37 0.32 -15.73
C LEU A 58 17.26 -0.58 -15.19
N GLN A 59 16.04 -0.08 -15.07
CA GLN A 59 14.91 -0.85 -14.56
C GLN A 59 14.58 -2.06 -15.46
N ARG A 60 14.78 -1.94 -16.78
CA ARG A 60 14.62 -3.04 -17.74
C ARG A 60 15.66 -4.16 -17.57
N THR A 61 16.81 -3.88 -16.93
CA THR A 61 17.83 -4.90 -16.68
C THR A 61 17.47 -5.83 -15.52
N HIS A 62 16.50 -5.45 -14.68
CA HIS A 62 16.07 -6.17 -13.48
C HIS A 62 17.19 -6.44 -12.44
N ASP A 63 18.34 -5.76 -12.54
CA ASP A 63 19.43 -5.88 -11.56
C ASP A 63 19.35 -4.78 -10.47
N PRO A 64 19.06 -5.14 -9.20
CA PRO A 64 19.03 -4.17 -8.10
C PRO A 64 20.38 -3.49 -7.83
N ASN A 65 21.51 -4.13 -8.15
CA ASN A 65 22.84 -3.55 -7.89
C ASN A 65 23.11 -2.34 -8.79
N LEU A 66 22.67 -2.39 -10.05
CA LEU A 66 22.77 -1.26 -10.96
C LEU A 66 21.93 -0.07 -10.49
N ILE A 67 20.74 -0.33 -9.95
CA ILE A 67 19.89 0.71 -9.36
C ILE A 67 20.52 1.29 -8.09
N ALA A 68 21.16 0.45 -7.26
CA ALA A 68 21.90 0.91 -6.09
C ALA A 68 23.09 1.81 -6.47
N HIS A 69 23.87 1.44 -7.49
CA HIS A 69 24.95 2.28 -8.03
C HIS A 69 24.43 3.60 -8.60
N PHE A 70 23.29 3.57 -9.30
CA PHE A 70 22.63 4.78 -9.77
C PHE A 70 22.23 5.71 -8.61
N LEU A 71 21.68 5.17 -7.52
CA LEU A 71 21.33 5.95 -6.32
C LEU A 71 22.55 6.51 -5.58
N GLN A 72 23.71 5.85 -5.64
CA GLN A 72 24.95 6.43 -5.09
C GLN A 72 25.34 7.72 -5.81
N ARG A 73 25.09 7.79 -7.13
CA ARG A 73 25.35 8.98 -7.94
C ARG A 73 24.23 10.02 -7.88
N TYR A 74 22.97 9.57 -7.79
CA TYR A 74 21.78 10.41 -7.76
C TYR A 74 20.89 10.06 -6.55
N PRO A 75 21.24 10.53 -5.34
CA PRO A 75 20.61 10.08 -4.09
C PRO A 75 19.13 10.44 -3.92
N TYR A 76 18.59 11.31 -4.77
CA TYR A 76 17.24 11.88 -4.68
C TYR A 76 16.34 11.55 -5.87
N HIS A 77 16.71 10.57 -6.68
CA HIS A 77 15.84 10.09 -7.75
C HIS A 77 14.64 9.33 -7.16
N ILE A 78 13.43 9.89 -7.30
CA ILE A 78 12.20 9.41 -6.66
C ILE A 78 11.91 7.95 -6.99
N ASP A 79 11.82 7.60 -8.28
CA ASP A 79 11.39 6.26 -8.69
C ASP A 79 12.44 5.19 -8.36
N ALA A 80 13.72 5.56 -8.36
CA ALA A 80 14.81 4.66 -7.96
C ALA A 80 14.78 4.40 -6.46
N LEU A 81 14.53 5.43 -5.64
CA LEU A 81 14.36 5.29 -4.19
C LEU A 81 13.15 4.43 -3.86
N LEU A 82 12.02 4.64 -4.54
CA LEU A 82 10.81 3.84 -4.35
C LEU A 82 11.04 2.38 -4.73
N THR A 83 11.68 2.13 -5.88
CA THR A 83 12.02 0.77 -6.33
C THR A 83 12.96 0.06 -5.35
N MET A 84 14.05 0.72 -4.94
CA MET A 84 14.97 0.13 -3.96
C MET A 84 14.33 -0.05 -2.59
N SER A 85 13.37 0.79 -2.20
CA SER A 85 12.64 0.58 -0.95
C SER A 85 11.83 -0.73 -0.96
N GLU A 86 11.31 -1.15 -2.11
CA GLU A 86 10.59 -2.42 -2.26
C GLU A 86 11.56 -3.59 -2.24
N VAL A 87 12.71 -3.46 -2.91
CA VAL A 87 13.82 -4.44 -2.84
C VAL A 87 14.29 -4.62 -1.40
N PHE A 88 14.54 -3.55 -0.66
CA PHE A 88 14.99 -3.65 0.73
C PHE A 88 13.92 -4.27 1.64
N GLN A 89 12.63 -3.98 1.41
CA GLN A 89 11.54 -4.66 2.12
C GLN A 89 11.57 -6.17 1.88
N HIS A 90 11.76 -6.61 0.63
CA HIS A 90 11.90 -8.02 0.27
C HIS A 90 13.03 -8.73 1.01
N HIS A 91 14.18 -8.07 1.09
CA HIS A 91 15.34 -8.63 1.80
C HIS A 91 15.24 -8.50 3.32
N GLY A 92 14.11 -8.03 3.86
CA GLY A 92 13.93 -7.80 5.30
C GLY A 92 14.73 -6.62 5.86
N GLN A 93 15.41 -5.85 5.01
CA GLN A 93 16.24 -4.70 5.38
C GLN A 93 15.36 -3.45 5.55
N MET A 94 14.49 -3.47 6.57
CA MET A 94 13.48 -2.44 6.80
C MET A 94 14.07 -1.05 7.09
N ASP A 95 15.28 -0.97 7.67
CA ASP A 95 15.94 0.30 7.95
C ASP A 95 16.36 1.01 6.67
N HIS A 96 16.99 0.30 5.73
CA HIS A 96 17.35 0.84 4.41
C HIS A 96 16.10 1.21 3.59
N ALA A 97 15.05 0.39 3.64
CA ALA A 97 13.77 0.73 3.00
C ALA A 97 13.17 2.02 3.58
N THR A 98 13.29 2.21 4.89
CA THR A 98 12.82 3.42 5.58
C THR A 98 13.65 4.63 5.18
N ASP A 99 14.98 4.48 5.08
CA ASP A 99 15.87 5.53 4.63
C ASP A 99 15.54 6.00 3.21
N CYS A 100 15.34 5.07 2.27
CA CYS A 100 14.93 5.39 0.90
C CYS A 100 13.62 6.21 0.84
N ILE A 101 12.62 5.80 1.61
CA ILE A 101 11.31 6.46 1.62
C ILE A 101 11.41 7.84 2.27
N LYS A 102 12.18 7.97 3.36
CA LYS A 102 12.43 9.26 3.99
C LYS A 102 13.19 10.22 3.06
N ARG A 103 14.22 9.76 2.33
CA ARG A 103 14.92 10.58 1.31
C ARG A 103 13.97 11.03 0.20
N CYS A 104 13.10 10.13 -0.26
CA CYS A 104 12.08 10.44 -1.27
C CYS A 104 11.12 11.53 -0.78
N MET A 105 10.63 11.40 0.45
CA MET A 105 9.75 12.39 1.06
C MET A 105 10.45 13.73 1.31
N TYR A 106 11.74 13.69 1.66
CA TYR A 106 12.54 14.90 1.89
C TYR A 106 12.69 15.75 0.63
N VAL A 107 13.03 15.15 -0.53
CA VAL A 107 13.10 15.89 -1.80
C VAL A 107 11.73 16.41 -2.25
N LEU A 108 10.67 15.63 -2.05
CA LEU A 108 9.30 16.03 -2.39
C LEU A 108 8.80 17.21 -1.55
N GLU A 109 9.15 17.26 -0.26
CA GLU A 109 8.78 18.35 0.65
C GLU A 109 9.58 19.63 0.37
N LEU A 110 10.87 19.52 0.08
CA LEU A 110 11.69 20.69 -0.28
C LEU A 110 11.29 21.31 -1.62
N ALA A 111 10.62 20.55 -2.48
CA ALA A 111 10.12 21.00 -3.76
C ALA A 111 8.76 21.72 -3.68
N TRP A 112 8.18 21.90 -2.49
CA TRP A 112 6.88 22.55 -2.28
C TRP A 112 6.84 23.95 -2.90
N ALA A 113 5.67 24.28 -3.48
CA ALA A 113 5.36 25.63 -3.88
C ALA A 113 4.89 26.43 -2.66
N ASP A 114 5.25 27.71 -2.55
CA ASP A 114 4.83 28.58 -1.44
C ASP A 114 3.30 28.67 -1.26
N GLN A 115 2.55 28.42 -2.34
CA GLN A 115 1.08 28.45 -2.36
C GLN A 115 0.45 27.12 -1.92
N PHE A 116 1.23 26.05 -1.77
CA PHE A 116 0.74 24.76 -1.31
C PHE A 116 0.62 24.78 0.22
N ASP A 117 -0.56 25.19 0.69
CA ASP A 117 -0.88 25.22 2.11
C ASP A 117 -1.76 24.02 2.48
N VAL A 118 -1.18 23.05 3.19
CA VAL A 118 -1.87 21.86 3.67
C VAL A 118 -2.94 22.20 4.70
N SER A 119 -2.76 23.28 5.48
CA SER A 119 -3.66 23.63 6.59
C SER A 119 -5.04 24.12 6.11
N ARG A 120 -5.10 24.71 4.91
CA ARG A 120 -6.35 25.21 4.31
C ARG A 120 -7.23 24.10 3.75
N GLY A 121 -6.67 22.91 3.52
CA GLY A 121 -7.41 21.77 2.99
C GLY A 121 -8.02 21.98 1.60
N ASN A 122 -7.55 22.97 0.82
CA ASN A 122 -8.04 23.27 -0.53
C ASN A 122 -7.05 22.91 -1.64
N CYS A 123 -5.86 22.41 -1.29
CA CYS A 123 -4.86 21.95 -2.22
C CYS A 123 -5.13 20.50 -2.65
N ARG A 124 -5.14 20.23 -3.96
CA ARG A 124 -5.47 18.94 -4.56
C ARG A 124 -4.42 18.55 -5.60
N MET A 125 -4.29 17.26 -5.84
CA MET A 125 -3.38 16.71 -6.84
C MET A 125 -4.06 15.51 -7.51
N ASP A 126 -3.98 15.44 -8.84
CA ASP A 126 -4.50 14.31 -9.60
C ASP A 126 -3.40 13.25 -9.76
N ILE A 127 -3.72 11.99 -9.45
CA ILE A 127 -2.79 10.87 -9.62
C ILE A 127 -2.56 10.53 -11.09
N GLN A 128 -3.50 10.86 -11.99
CA GLN A 128 -3.35 10.55 -13.42
C GLN A 128 -2.26 11.40 -14.09
N THR A 129 -1.88 12.53 -13.49
CA THR A 129 -0.78 13.35 -13.98
C THR A 129 0.55 12.61 -13.81
N GLU A 130 1.28 12.48 -14.91
CA GLU A 130 2.48 11.65 -15.11
C GLU A 130 3.47 11.67 -13.93
N HIS A 131 3.80 12.84 -13.38
CA HIS A 131 4.83 12.98 -12.36
C HIS A 131 4.32 12.87 -10.91
N ASN A 132 3.00 12.84 -10.69
CA ASN A 132 2.41 12.87 -9.35
C ASN A 132 2.37 11.48 -8.69
N ALA A 133 2.39 10.41 -9.48
CA ALA A 133 2.31 9.03 -9.00
C ALA A 133 3.37 8.72 -7.92
N GLY A 134 4.59 9.21 -8.10
CA GLY A 134 5.69 9.05 -7.14
C GLY A 134 5.36 9.61 -5.75
N LEU A 135 4.67 10.75 -5.66
CA LEU A 135 4.24 11.34 -4.38
C LEU A 135 3.19 10.47 -3.67
N PHE A 136 2.17 10.02 -4.41
CA PHE A 136 1.12 9.15 -3.84
C PHE A 136 1.72 7.85 -3.30
N LYS A 137 2.63 7.23 -4.07
CA LYS A 137 3.35 6.02 -3.64
C LYS A 137 4.23 6.28 -2.42
N ALA A 138 5.01 7.37 -2.42
CA ALA A 138 5.88 7.74 -1.30
C ALA A 138 5.09 7.99 0.00
N LEU A 139 4.00 8.75 -0.07
CA LEU A 139 3.11 9.01 1.08
C LEU A 139 2.46 7.73 1.60
N PHE A 140 2.01 6.86 0.71
CA PHE A 140 1.40 5.59 1.09
C PHE A 140 2.40 4.67 1.80
N LEU A 141 3.62 4.54 1.25
CA LEU A 141 4.65 3.73 1.88
C LEU A 141 5.12 4.33 3.21
N LEU A 142 5.21 5.66 3.32
CA LEU A 142 5.49 6.34 4.58
C LEU A 142 4.40 6.02 5.62
N MET A 143 3.12 6.11 5.24
CA MET A 143 1.99 5.75 6.10
C MET A 143 2.12 4.31 6.62
N LYS A 144 2.43 3.33 5.74
CA LYS A 144 2.65 1.93 6.14
C LYS A 144 3.83 1.78 7.09
N GLN A 145 4.99 2.36 6.78
CA GLN A 145 6.19 2.24 7.62
C GLN A 145 5.99 2.83 9.01
N VAL A 146 5.38 4.02 9.09
CA VAL A 146 5.08 4.69 10.36
C VAL A 146 4.05 3.89 11.16
N GLY A 147 3.05 3.29 10.49
CA GLY A 147 2.07 2.38 11.09
C GLY A 147 2.73 1.12 11.67
N ARG A 148 3.63 0.47 10.91
CA ARG A 148 4.38 -0.72 11.35
C ARG A 148 5.28 -0.46 12.57
N ARG A 149 5.80 0.76 12.71
CA ARG A 149 6.58 1.20 13.89
C ARG A 149 5.72 1.49 15.12
N GLY A 150 4.39 1.40 15.02
CA GLY A 150 3.45 1.69 16.10
C GLY A 150 3.14 3.18 16.28
N CYS A 151 3.63 4.05 15.40
CA CYS A 151 3.40 5.49 15.46
C CYS A 151 2.03 5.86 14.85
N MET A 152 0.95 5.34 15.43
CA MET A 152 -0.41 5.38 14.85
C MET A 152 -0.92 6.80 14.57
N ARG A 153 -0.60 7.77 15.45
CA ARG A 153 -0.98 9.17 15.24
C ARG A 153 -0.32 9.77 14.01
N SER A 154 0.97 9.52 13.81
CA SER A 154 1.70 10.00 12.64
C SER A 154 1.20 9.32 11.37
N ALA A 155 0.95 8.00 11.41
CA ALA A 155 0.36 7.27 10.29
C ALA A 155 -1.02 7.83 9.92
N PHE A 156 -1.85 8.17 10.92
CA PHE A 156 -3.15 8.81 10.70
C PHE A 156 -3.04 10.18 10.04
N GLU A 157 -2.09 11.03 10.48
CA GLU A 157 -1.87 12.34 9.84
C GLU A 157 -1.38 12.19 8.39
N THR A 158 -0.49 11.23 8.11
CA THR A 158 -0.06 10.92 6.74
C THR A 158 -1.23 10.39 5.89
N ALA A 159 -2.09 9.53 6.45
CA ALA A 159 -3.29 9.04 5.78
C ALA A 159 -4.25 10.18 5.43
N LYS A 160 -4.48 11.13 6.34
CA LYS A 160 -5.29 12.32 6.09
C LYS A 160 -4.69 13.20 5.00
N LEU A 161 -3.37 13.42 5.02
CA LEU A 161 -2.70 14.18 3.96
C LEU A 161 -2.91 13.51 2.60
N LEU A 162 -2.66 12.20 2.51
CA LEU A 162 -2.83 11.45 1.27
C LEU A 162 -4.28 11.49 0.76
N LEU A 163 -5.26 11.28 1.65
CA LEU A 163 -6.68 11.40 1.31
C LEU A 163 -7.06 12.84 0.93
N SER A 164 -6.44 13.86 1.53
CA SER A 164 -6.74 15.26 1.23
C SER A 164 -6.37 15.69 -0.19
N LEU A 165 -5.41 14.99 -0.83
CA LEU A 165 -5.00 15.27 -2.21
C LEU A 165 -6.10 14.93 -3.22
N ASP A 166 -6.82 13.82 -3.00
CA ASP A 166 -8.00 13.41 -3.77
C ASP A 166 -9.02 12.67 -2.88
N PRO A 167 -9.89 13.42 -2.16
CA PRO A 167 -10.80 12.84 -1.17
C PRO A 167 -11.87 11.90 -1.75
N GLN A 168 -12.23 12.09 -3.01
CA GLN A 168 -13.27 11.29 -3.68
C GLN A 168 -12.68 10.12 -4.46
N GLY A 169 -11.51 10.33 -5.07
CA GLY A 169 -10.82 9.32 -5.85
C GLY A 169 -10.11 8.27 -5.01
N ASP A 170 -9.57 8.65 -3.84
CA ASP A 170 -8.78 7.78 -2.96
C ASP A 170 -7.89 6.78 -3.74
N PRO A 171 -6.94 7.28 -4.55
CA PRO A 171 -6.27 6.46 -5.54
C PRO A 171 -5.35 5.39 -4.93
N MET A 172 -4.94 5.58 -3.68
CA MET A 172 -4.16 4.62 -2.89
C MET A 172 -5.04 3.80 -1.94
N ASN A 173 -6.38 3.87 -2.04
CA ASN A 173 -7.34 3.10 -1.25
C ASN A 173 -7.23 3.27 0.29
N VAL A 174 -6.71 4.42 0.73
CA VAL A 174 -6.40 4.75 2.14
C VAL A 174 -7.60 4.57 3.06
N LEU A 175 -8.82 4.73 2.53
CA LEU A 175 -10.06 4.53 3.26
C LEU A 175 -10.23 3.12 3.82
N LEU A 176 -9.50 2.11 3.31
CA LEU A 176 -9.50 0.73 3.83
C LEU A 176 -8.67 0.56 5.11
N ALA A 177 -7.82 1.54 5.46
CA ALA A 177 -6.94 1.48 6.64
C ALA A 177 -7.07 2.68 7.59
N ILE A 178 -7.65 3.79 7.12
CA ILE A 178 -7.73 5.04 7.90
C ILE A 178 -8.51 4.87 9.21
N ASP A 179 -9.49 3.98 9.23
CA ASP A 179 -10.33 3.67 10.39
C ASP A 179 -9.51 3.05 11.53
N TYR A 180 -8.64 2.10 11.21
CA TYR A 180 -7.72 1.51 12.18
C TYR A 180 -6.82 2.58 12.82
N TYR A 181 -6.21 3.45 12.01
CA TYR A 181 -5.34 4.51 12.52
C TYR A 181 -6.11 5.56 13.33
N ALA A 182 -7.35 5.88 12.95
CA ALA A 182 -8.20 6.80 13.70
C ALA A 182 -8.58 6.23 15.08
N LEU A 183 -9.03 4.98 15.14
CA LEU A 183 -9.42 4.32 16.40
C LEU A 183 -8.23 4.15 17.34
N THR A 184 -7.10 3.66 16.85
CA THR A 184 -5.90 3.44 17.67
C THR A 184 -5.26 4.75 18.15
N SER A 185 -5.42 5.85 17.41
CA SER A 185 -4.99 7.20 17.83
C SER A 185 -6.04 7.99 18.62
N ARG A 186 -7.17 7.36 19.00
CA ARG A 186 -8.30 7.96 19.75
C ARG A 186 -8.93 9.17 19.05
N GLN A 187 -8.93 9.18 17.72
CA GLN A 187 -9.53 10.23 16.90
C GLN A 187 -10.91 9.79 16.40
N CYS A 188 -11.75 9.33 17.32
CA CYS A 188 -13.06 8.77 17.01
C CYS A 188 -13.98 9.77 16.29
N GLN A 189 -13.90 11.05 16.67
CA GLN A 189 -14.72 12.11 16.07
C GLN A 189 -14.53 12.22 14.55
N PHE A 190 -13.29 12.02 14.07
CA PHE A 190 -13.00 12.09 12.64
C PHE A 190 -13.80 11.07 11.82
N LEU A 191 -14.02 9.86 12.35
CA LEU A 191 -14.78 8.83 11.63
C LEU A 191 -16.26 9.18 11.54
N ILE A 192 -16.81 9.76 12.60
CA ILE A 192 -18.20 10.25 12.64
C ILE A 192 -18.37 11.38 11.61
N ASP A 193 -17.46 12.35 11.60
CA ASP A 193 -17.47 13.46 10.65
C ASP A 193 -17.27 12.97 9.20
N LEU A 194 -16.41 11.97 8.99
CA LEU A 194 -16.14 11.39 7.67
C LEU A 194 -17.39 10.71 7.10
N ILE A 195 -18.10 9.90 7.89
CA ILE A 195 -19.37 9.28 7.46
C ILE A 195 -20.46 10.34 7.29
N GLY A 196 -20.53 11.32 8.20
CA GLY A 196 -21.47 12.44 8.14
C GLY A 196 -21.30 13.31 6.89
N SER A 197 -20.09 13.39 6.34
CA SER A 197 -19.79 14.18 5.14
C SER A 197 -20.44 13.62 3.86
N LYS A 198 -20.85 12.34 3.85
CA LYS A 198 -21.47 11.65 2.69
C LYS A 198 -20.70 11.87 1.39
N THR A 199 -19.36 11.83 1.49
CA THR A 199 -18.47 12.05 0.34
C THR A 199 -18.72 10.98 -0.72
N PRO A 200 -18.96 11.34 -2.01
CA PRO A 200 -19.16 10.37 -3.07
C PRO A 200 -17.85 9.68 -3.43
N ALA A 201 -17.92 8.40 -3.78
CA ALA A 201 -16.76 7.65 -4.27
C ALA A 201 -16.66 7.80 -5.80
N VAL A 202 -15.51 8.27 -6.29
CA VAL A 202 -15.21 8.35 -7.73
C VAL A 202 -14.08 7.37 -8.05
N ASP A 203 -14.20 6.62 -9.15
CA ASP A 203 -13.12 5.77 -9.65
C ASP A 203 -12.28 6.56 -10.66
N ARG A 204 -11.06 6.93 -10.28
CA ARG A 204 -10.12 7.65 -11.16
C ARG A 204 -9.55 6.77 -12.27
N PHE A 205 -9.67 5.45 -12.21
CA PHE A 205 -9.01 4.56 -13.17
C PHE A 205 -9.99 3.74 -14.00
N ALA A 206 -11.28 4.06 -13.92
CA ALA A 206 -12.28 3.44 -14.78
C ALA A 206 -11.95 3.75 -16.25
N SER A 207 -11.88 2.71 -17.09
CA SER A 207 -11.71 2.88 -18.52
C SER A 207 -12.94 3.59 -19.11
N SER A 208 -12.69 4.58 -19.96
CA SER A 208 -13.74 5.37 -20.65
C SER A 208 -14.69 4.53 -21.50
N ASP A 209 -14.38 3.24 -21.74
CA ASP A 209 -15.23 2.29 -22.47
C ASP A 209 -16.48 1.83 -21.71
N ALA A 210 -16.58 2.11 -20.41
CA ALA A 210 -17.83 1.92 -19.66
C ALA A 210 -18.87 3.05 -19.90
N GLY A 211 -18.50 4.10 -20.65
CA GLY A 211 -19.33 5.29 -20.87
C GLY A 211 -20.42 5.19 -21.95
N SER A 212 -20.58 4.04 -22.62
CA SER A 212 -21.57 3.89 -23.70
C SER A 212 -22.44 2.64 -23.56
N LYS A 213 -23.06 2.44 -22.40
CA LYS A 213 -24.28 1.61 -22.30
C LYS A 213 -25.37 2.27 -21.45
N LYS A 214 -26.31 2.88 -22.18
CA LYS A 214 -27.71 3.17 -21.83
C LYS A 214 -27.99 3.92 -20.52
N LYS A 215 -28.36 5.19 -20.69
CA LYS A 215 -29.45 5.83 -19.93
C LYS A 215 -30.71 4.94 -20.00
N THR A 216 -30.87 4.02 -19.05
CA THR A 216 -32.17 3.47 -18.70
C THR A 216 -32.59 4.12 -17.39
N GLY A 217 -33.63 4.94 -17.46
CA GLY A 217 -34.20 5.62 -16.32
C GLY A 217 -34.56 4.64 -15.22
N LYS A 218 -33.81 4.70 -14.12
CA LYS A 218 -34.33 4.41 -12.78
C LYS A 218 -34.22 5.70 -12.00
N LYS A 219 -35.36 6.10 -11.43
CA LYS A 219 -35.50 7.24 -10.54
C LYS A 219 -34.37 7.22 -9.51
N ALA A 220 -33.72 8.37 -9.33
CA ALA A 220 -32.73 8.60 -8.29
C ALA A 220 -33.35 8.26 -6.92
N SER A 221 -33.04 7.07 -6.40
CA SER A 221 -33.35 6.66 -5.04
C SER A 221 -32.05 6.69 -4.25
N SER A 222 -31.99 7.61 -3.28
CA SER A 222 -31.02 7.69 -2.17
C SER A 222 -29.54 7.88 -2.53
N SER A 223 -29.08 9.12 -2.38
CA SER A 223 -27.68 9.58 -2.37
C SER A 223 -26.75 8.95 -1.32
N THR A 224 -27.21 7.95 -0.57
CA THR A 224 -26.41 7.29 0.49
C THR A 224 -25.69 6.03 -0.02
N GLU A 225 -26.18 5.42 -1.10
CA GLU A 225 -25.59 4.18 -1.65
C GLU A 225 -24.31 4.43 -2.47
N GLU A 226 -24.11 5.64 -3.00
CA GLU A 226 -22.93 5.98 -3.81
C GLU A 226 -21.77 6.59 -3.01
N ALA A 227 -21.92 6.68 -1.68
CA ALA A 227 -20.98 7.34 -0.79
C ALA A 227 -19.96 6.37 -0.17
N ILE A 228 -18.81 6.90 0.23
CA ILE A 228 -17.79 6.14 0.99
C ILE A 228 -18.34 5.53 2.28
N ALA A 229 -19.42 6.09 2.83
CA ALA A 229 -20.11 5.59 4.02
C ALA A 229 -20.67 4.16 3.86
N ALA A 230 -20.85 3.67 2.63
CA ALA A 230 -21.27 2.30 2.37
C ALA A 230 -20.14 1.26 2.59
N LEU A 231 -18.88 1.69 2.79
CA LEU A 231 -17.76 0.78 3.04
C LEU A 231 -17.94 -0.02 4.34
N PRO A 232 -17.71 -1.35 4.34
CA PRO A 232 -17.94 -2.19 5.52
C PRO A 232 -17.06 -1.80 6.72
N ASN A 233 -15.77 -1.52 6.48
CA ASN A 233 -14.85 -1.14 7.54
C ASN A 233 -15.30 0.15 8.24
N LEU A 234 -15.73 1.16 7.48
CA LEU A 234 -16.22 2.43 8.05
C LEU A 234 -17.50 2.23 8.86
N GLN A 235 -18.47 1.43 8.37
CA GLN A 235 -19.72 1.15 9.09
C GLN A 235 -19.47 0.47 10.44
N ILE A 236 -18.56 -0.51 10.49
CA ILE A 236 -18.22 -1.20 11.74
C ILE A 236 -17.39 -0.29 12.66
N SER A 237 -16.40 0.43 12.11
CA SER A 237 -15.50 1.28 12.87
C SER A 237 -16.17 2.54 13.44
N VAL A 238 -17.21 3.08 12.80
CA VAL A 238 -17.98 4.19 13.39
C VAL A 238 -18.75 3.74 14.62
N ALA A 239 -19.28 2.52 14.65
CA ALA A 239 -19.91 2.01 15.86
C ALA A 239 -18.91 1.94 17.04
N LEU A 240 -17.67 1.49 16.78
CA LEU A 240 -16.59 1.55 17.77
C LEU A 240 -16.24 3.00 18.18
N ALA A 241 -16.25 3.94 17.24
CA ALA A 241 -15.99 5.35 17.53
C ALA A 241 -17.03 5.93 18.50
N HIS A 242 -18.33 5.68 18.29
CA HIS A 242 -19.38 6.09 19.24
C HIS A 242 -19.22 5.41 20.60
N PHE A 243 -18.85 4.12 20.62
CA PHE A 243 -18.60 3.40 21.87
C PHE A 243 -17.46 4.04 22.68
N PHE A 244 -16.33 4.36 22.03
CA PHE A 244 -15.20 5.02 22.69
C PHE A 244 -15.47 6.46 23.13
N LEU A 245 -16.47 7.12 22.55
CA LEU A 245 -16.92 8.46 22.98
C LEU A 245 -17.99 8.41 24.08
N GLY A 246 -18.45 7.22 24.48
CA GLY A 246 -19.48 7.03 25.52
C GLY A 246 -20.93 7.05 25.02
N ASN A 247 -21.14 7.10 23.70
CA ASN A 247 -22.48 7.07 23.08
C ASN A 247 -22.96 5.63 22.91
N GLU A 248 -23.09 4.87 24.00
CA GLU A 248 -23.30 3.41 23.97
C GLU A 248 -24.57 2.96 23.25
N THR A 249 -25.67 3.71 23.37
CA THR A 249 -26.96 3.36 22.75
C THR A 249 -26.87 3.40 21.24
N GLU A 250 -26.38 4.52 20.70
CA GLU A 250 -26.18 4.71 19.27
C GLU A 250 -25.11 3.77 18.72
N ALA A 251 -24.01 3.58 19.46
CA ALA A 251 -22.96 2.63 19.10
C ALA A 251 -23.51 1.20 18.91
N LYS A 252 -24.35 0.74 19.83
CA LYS A 252 -24.95 -0.58 19.80
C LYS A 252 -25.88 -0.75 18.59
N ASP A 253 -26.71 0.25 18.30
CA ASP A 253 -27.63 0.21 17.16
C ASP A 253 -26.87 0.21 15.82
N LEU A 254 -25.81 1.01 15.73
CA LEU A 254 -24.92 1.06 14.56
C LEU A 254 -24.17 -0.26 14.36
N LEU A 255 -23.61 -0.85 15.41
CA LEU A 255 -22.90 -2.12 15.31
C LEU A 255 -23.86 -3.27 14.97
N ALA A 256 -25.05 -3.28 15.58
CA ALA A 256 -26.10 -4.25 15.25
C ALA A 256 -26.48 -4.17 13.77
N ALA A 257 -26.71 -2.96 13.23
CA ALA A 257 -27.01 -2.76 11.81
C ALA A 257 -25.84 -3.22 10.91
N ALA A 258 -24.60 -2.92 11.28
CA ALA A 258 -23.42 -3.34 10.51
C ALA A 258 -23.26 -4.87 10.49
N LEU A 259 -23.46 -5.56 11.63
CA LEU A 259 -23.40 -7.02 11.72
C LEU A 259 -24.52 -7.70 10.92
N LEU A 260 -25.70 -7.08 10.80
CA LEU A 260 -26.79 -7.59 9.97
C LEU A 260 -26.49 -7.46 8.46
N LYS A 261 -25.85 -6.35 8.06
CA LYS A 261 -25.40 -6.13 6.67
C LYS A 261 -24.24 -7.04 6.30
N PHE A 262 -23.31 -7.30 7.23
CA PHE A 262 -22.07 -8.05 7.00
C PHE A 262 -21.90 -9.22 7.98
N PRO A 263 -22.85 -10.18 8.03
CA PRO A 263 -22.84 -11.24 9.04
C PRO A 263 -21.63 -12.18 8.92
N THR A 264 -21.03 -12.28 7.73
CA THR A 264 -19.84 -13.11 7.46
C THR A 264 -18.59 -12.62 8.17
N VAL A 265 -18.55 -11.37 8.67
CA VAL A 265 -17.39 -10.81 9.38
C VAL A 265 -17.22 -11.40 10.79
N LEU A 266 -18.32 -11.83 11.43
CA LEU A 266 -18.32 -12.14 12.85
C LEU A 266 -17.45 -13.35 13.18
N LYS A 267 -17.59 -14.45 12.44
CA LYS A 267 -16.85 -15.69 12.72
C LYS A 267 -15.33 -15.51 12.50
N PRO A 268 -14.83 -15.00 11.36
CA PRO A 268 -13.41 -14.73 11.17
C PRO A 268 -12.82 -13.79 12.22
N LEU A 269 -13.61 -12.79 12.64
CA LEU A 269 -13.18 -11.86 13.71
C LEU A 269 -12.99 -12.58 15.05
N LEU A 270 -13.96 -13.41 15.46
CA LEU A 270 -13.89 -14.19 16.70
C LEU A 270 -12.71 -15.16 16.70
N GLU A 271 -12.46 -15.83 15.57
CA GLU A 271 -11.31 -16.72 15.38
C GLU A 271 -9.99 -15.94 15.52
N LYS A 272 -9.86 -14.77 14.89
CA LYS A 272 -8.64 -13.93 14.94
C LYS A 272 -8.35 -13.36 16.33
N ILE A 273 -9.39 -13.08 17.14
CA ILE A 273 -9.21 -12.66 18.55
C ILE A 273 -9.08 -13.84 19.52
N ALA A 274 -9.11 -15.08 19.03
CA ALA A 274 -9.11 -16.31 19.83
C ALA A 274 -10.25 -16.37 20.87
N ALA A 275 -11.40 -15.76 20.57
CA ALA A 275 -12.60 -15.92 21.38
C ALA A 275 -13.19 -17.31 21.14
N ASN A 276 -13.60 -18.01 22.20
CA ASN A 276 -14.16 -19.36 22.07
C ASN A 276 -15.57 -19.29 21.42
N PRO A 277 -15.74 -19.71 20.15
CA PRO A 277 -17.03 -19.63 19.46
C PRO A 277 -18.06 -20.59 20.07
N SER A 278 -17.60 -21.65 20.73
CA SER A 278 -18.41 -22.66 21.41
C SER A 278 -18.81 -22.28 22.84
N SER A 279 -18.41 -21.09 23.31
CA SER A 279 -18.85 -20.59 24.61
C SER A 279 -20.37 -20.40 24.65
N SER A 280 -20.97 -20.59 25.83
CA SER A 280 -22.41 -20.42 26.05
C SER A 280 -22.94 -19.04 25.65
N SER A 281 -22.08 -18.02 25.65
CA SER A 281 -22.40 -16.67 25.19
C SER A 281 -22.50 -16.55 23.67
N TRP A 282 -21.57 -17.14 22.92
CA TRP A 282 -21.46 -16.98 21.46
C TRP A 282 -22.27 -18.02 20.68
N GLN A 283 -22.44 -19.23 21.20
CA GLN A 283 -23.16 -20.32 20.54
C GLN A 283 -24.58 -19.92 20.09
N PRO A 284 -25.43 -19.29 20.93
CA PRO A 284 -26.77 -18.88 20.52
C PRO A 284 -26.77 -17.84 19.38
N VAL A 285 -25.75 -16.97 19.35
CA VAL A 285 -25.61 -15.94 18.32
C VAL A 285 -25.19 -16.57 17.00
N LEU A 286 -24.14 -17.39 17.01
CA LEU A 286 -23.58 -18.03 15.82
C LEU A 286 -24.55 -19.04 15.20
N SER A 287 -25.35 -19.74 16.00
CA SER A 287 -26.36 -20.70 15.55
C SER A 287 -27.68 -20.04 15.10
N SER A 288 -27.81 -18.73 15.22
CA SER A 288 -29.01 -18.01 14.77
C SER A 288 -29.12 -17.99 13.25
N ARG A 289 -30.35 -17.84 12.72
CA ARG A 289 -30.61 -17.81 11.27
C ARG A 289 -29.81 -16.74 10.53
N VAL A 290 -29.52 -15.60 11.17
CA VAL A 290 -28.79 -14.48 10.56
C VAL A 290 -27.33 -14.84 10.30
N PHE A 291 -26.66 -15.44 11.28
CA PHE A 291 -25.22 -15.71 11.22
C PHE A 291 -24.92 -17.12 10.68
N ALA A 292 -25.70 -18.14 11.04
CA ALA A 292 -25.49 -19.51 10.57
C ALA A 292 -25.81 -19.68 9.07
N ASN A 293 -26.85 -18.99 8.59
CA ASN A 293 -27.28 -19.04 7.19
C ASN A 293 -26.80 -17.83 6.39
N ALA A 294 -25.82 -17.08 6.92
CA ALA A 294 -25.20 -15.98 6.18
C ALA A 294 -24.72 -16.52 4.83
N ARG A 295 -25.24 -15.95 3.74
CA ARG A 295 -24.84 -16.36 2.41
C ARG A 295 -23.36 -16.07 2.26
N SER A 296 -22.62 -17.06 1.79
CA SER A 296 -21.21 -16.82 1.56
C SER A 296 -21.04 -15.75 0.49
N VAL A 297 -20.07 -14.87 0.71
CA VAL A 297 -19.64 -13.88 -0.29
C VAL A 297 -18.49 -14.45 -1.13
N ASP A 298 -18.28 -15.79 -1.07
CA ASP A 298 -17.21 -16.52 -1.73
C ASP A 298 -17.29 -16.39 -3.25
N GLY A 299 -16.26 -15.75 -3.79
CA GLY A 299 -15.88 -15.76 -5.19
C GLY A 299 -14.45 -15.25 -5.26
N GLU A 300 -13.64 -15.81 -6.16
CA GLU A 300 -12.21 -15.47 -6.32
C GLU A 300 -11.96 -13.97 -6.61
N HIS A 301 -13.02 -13.19 -6.85
CA HIS A 301 -13.01 -11.75 -7.13
C HIS A 301 -14.00 -10.94 -6.28
N SER A 302 -14.50 -11.48 -5.16
CA SER A 302 -15.44 -10.75 -4.30
C SER A 302 -14.74 -9.61 -3.56
N VAL A 303 -14.99 -8.38 -4.02
CA VAL A 303 -14.49 -7.13 -3.41
C VAL A 303 -14.90 -7.04 -1.95
N LEU A 304 -16.16 -7.40 -1.67
CA LEU A 304 -16.73 -7.33 -0.34
C LEU A 304 -16.01 -8.28 0.62
N GLN A 305 -15.79 -9.54 0.23
CA GLN A 305 -15.09 -10.51 1.09
C GLN A 305 -13.68 -10.01 1.42
N HIS A 306 -12.93 -9.54 0.43
CA HIS A 306 -11.59 -9.03 0.66
C HIS A 306 -11.55 -7.80 1.57
N MET A 307 -12.50 -6.86 1.43
CA MET A 307 -12.60 -5.72 2.35
C MET A 307 -12.86 -6.16 3.79
N LEU A 308 -13.71 -7.17 3.99
CA LEU A 308 -13.96 -7.73 5.31
C LEU A 308 -12.71 -8.42 5.87
N ASP A 309 -11.96 -9.14 5.03
CA ASP A 309 -10.69 -9.78 5.43
C ASP A 309 -9.63 -8.73 5.82
N ILE A 310 -9.49 -7.64 5.06
CA ILE A 310 -8.62 -6.50 5.42
C ILE A 310 -9.05 -5.93 6.77
N TYR A 311 -10.35 -5.68 6.95
CA TYR A 311 -10.88 -5.12 8.19
C TYR A 311 -10.55 -6.00 9.39
N VAL A 312 -10.83 -7.31 9.31
CA VAL A 312 -10.53 -8.27 10.37
C VAL A 312 -9.04 -8.30 10.65
N THR A 313 -8.21 -8.41 9.62
CA THR A 313 -6.75 -8.49 9.77
C THR A 313 -6.18 -7.26 10.46
N ARG A 314 -6.63 -6.05 10.12
CA ARG A 314 -6.12 -4.80 10.72
C ARG A 314 -6.71 -4.52 12.09
N ASN A 315 -8.03 -4.63 12.24
CA ASN A 315 -8.74 -4.16 13.44
C ASN A 315 -8.88 -5.22 14.55
N HIS A 316 -8.53 -6.49 14.34
CA HIS A 316 -8.72 -7.54 15.35
C HIS A 316 -8.10 -7.21 16.72
N SER A 317 -6.97 -6.49 16.75
CA SER A 317 -6.29 -6.12 18.00
C SER A 317 -7.16 -5.25 18.91
N ILE A 318 -7.99 -4.38 18.35
CA ILE A 318 -8.93 -3.52 19.07
C ILE A 318 -10.02 -4.38 19.73
N TRP A 319 -10.49 -5.38 19.00
CA TRP A 319 -11.51 -6.33 19.48
C TRP A 319 -10.99 -7.30 20.53
N LYS A 320 -9.68 -7.38 20.82
CA LYS A 320 -9.16 -8.22 21.92
C LYS A 320 -9.50 -7.64 23.30
N VAL A 321 -9.79 -6.35 23.42
CA VAL A 321 -10.11 -5.71 24.70
C VAL A 321 -11.43 -6.23 25.25
N ASN A 322 -11.47 -6.66 26.52
CA ASN A 322 -12.64 -7.30 27.13
C ASN A 322 -13.93 -6.47 27.00
N ASP A 323 -13.87 -5.18 27.26
CA ASP A 323 -15.04 -4.29 27.17
C ASP A 323 -15.58 -4.22 25.73
N VAL A 324 -14.67 -4.21 24.75
CA VAL A 324 -15.00 -4.19 23.32
C VAL A 324 -15.58 -5.55 22.88
N GLN A 325 -15.07 -6.67 23.40
CA GLN A 325 -15.65 -8.00 23.17
C GLN A 325 -17.07 -8.12 23.73
N GLN A 326 -17.28 -7.62 24.95
CA GLN A 326 -18.61 -7.60 25.57
C GLN A 326 -19.56 -6.71 24.77
N PHE A 327 -19.08 -5.56 24.29
CA PHE A 327 -19.84 -4.69 23.40
C PHE A 327 -20.21 -5.37 22.09
N LEU A 328 -19.28 -6.12 21.47
CA LEU A 328 -19.56 -6.93 20.27
C LEU A 328 -20.68 -7.94 20.53
N LEU A 329 -20.58 -8.68 21.63
CA LEU A 329 -21.56 -9.70 22.02
C LEU A 329 -22.94 -9.08 22.25
N ARG A 330 -23.03 -8.00 23.03
CA ARG A 330 -24.29 -7.30 23.34
C ARG A 330 -24.93 -6.75 22.07
N SER A 331 -24.14 -6.22 21.15
CA SER A 331 -24.63 -5.69 19.87
C SER A 331 -25.13 -6.79 18.94
N ALA A 332 -24.44 -7.93 18.88
CA ALA A 332 -24.90 -9.10 18.12
C ALA A 332 -26.19 -9.68 18.70
N GLN A 333 -26.32 -9.76 20.03
CA GLN A 333 -27.57 -10.16 20.68
C GLN A 333 -28.70 -9.16 20.41
N HIS A 334 -28.40 -7.85 20.43
CA HIS A 334 -29.37 -6.81 20.13
C HIS A 334 -29.87 -6.88 18.68
N ALA A 335 -28.98 -7.15 17.73
CA ALA A 335 -29.33 -7.37 16.33
C ALA A 335 -30.36 -8.50 16.16
N LEU A 336 -30.23 -9.59 16.92
CA LEU A 336 -31.15 -10.73 16.88
C LEU A 336 -32.46 -10.47 17.64
N ALA A 337 -32.40 -9.68 18.72
CA ALA A 337 -33.56 -9.38 19.56
C ALA A 337 -34.52 -8.35 18.93
N SER A 338 -34.10 -7.63 17.89
CA SER A 338 -34.86 -6.57 17.24
C SER A 338 -35.28 -6.94 15.81
N PRO A 339 -36.46 -7.56 15.60
CA PRO A 339 -37.01 -7.83 14.28
C PRO A 339 -37.03 -6.64 13.30
N PRO A 340 -37.37 -5.40 13.72
CA PRO A 340 -37.32 -4.26 12.80
C PRO A 340 -35.91 -3.91 12.33
N LEU A 341 -34.86 -4.17 13.13
CA LEU A 341 -33.48 -3.98 12.67
C LEU A 341 -33.10 -5.02 11.62
N VAL A 342 -33.50 -6.28 11.82
CA VAL A 342 -33.25 -7.39 10.87
C VAL A 342 -33.93 -7.12 9.53
N SER A 343 -35.17 -6.62 9.53
CA SER A 343 -35.88 -6.32 8.28
C SER A 343 -35.32 -5.09 7.57
N ALA A 344 -34.83 -4.08 8.30
CA ALA A 344 -34.25 -2.87 7.73
C ALA A 344 -32.83 -3.06 7.16
N ASN A 345 -32.09 -4.07 7.63
CA ASN A 345 -30.68 -4.28 7.27
C ASN A 345 -30.46 -5.67 6.67
N PRO A 346 -30.91 -5.91 5.42
CA PRO A 346 -30.63 -7.17 4.75
C PRO A 346 -29.12 -7.34 4.51
N GLN A 347 -28.67 -8.59 4.48
CA GLN A 347 -27.30 -8.94 4.16
C GLN A 347 -26.90 -8.37 2.80
N VAL A 348 -25.79 -7.61 2.77
CA VAL A 348 -25.17 -7.09 1.56
C VAL A 348 -24.31 -8.19 0.95
N LEU A 349 -24.51 -8.45 -0.34
CA LEU A 349 -23.73 -9.44 -1.12
C LEU A 349 -22.79 -8.79 -2.12
N GLU A 350 -23.20 -7.67 -2.70
CA GLU A 350 -22.45 -6.91 -3.68
C GLU A 350 -22.37 -5.45 -3.23
N LEU A 351 -21.23 -4.83 -3.49
CA LEU A 351 -21.04 -3.42 -3.19
C LEU A 351 -21.55 -2.55 -4.35
N PRO A 352 -21.92 -1.29 -4.09
CA PRO A 352 -22.14 -0.30 -5.12
C PRO A 352 -20.98 -0.23 -6.12
N SER A 353 -21.30 0.00 -7.40
CA SER A 353 -20.30 0.04 -8.48
C SER A 353 -19.21 1.11 -8.27
N CYS A 354 -19.54 2.22 -7.60
CA CYS A 354 -18.56 3.25 -7.25
C CYS A 354 -17.48 2.77 -6.26
N LEU A 355 -17.76 1.71 -5.49
CA LEU A 355 -16.82 1.08 -4.57
C LEU A 355 -16.06 -0.10 -5.21
N HIS A 356 -16.39 -0.50 -6.45
CA HIS A 356 -15.62 -1.53 -7.15
C HIS A 356 -14.18 -1.10 -7.44
N LYS A 357 -13.85 0.20 -7.36
CA LYS A 357 -12.47 0.69 -7.48
C LYS A 357 -11.50 0.04 -6.50
N TYR A 358 -12.01 -0.36 -5.32
CA TYR A 358 -11.25 -1.05 -4.29
C TYR A 358 -10.98 -2.53 -4.64
N LEU A 359 -11.58 -3.08 -5.71
CA LEU A 359 -11.17 -4.38 -6.30
C LEU A 359 -9.68 -4.36 -6.66
N ARG A 360 -9.13 -3.20 -7.05
CA ARG A 360 -7.71 -3.08 -7.36
C ARG A 360 -6.82 -3.37 -6.15
N ALA A 361 -7.28 -3.12 -4.93
CA ALA A 361 -6.59 -3.58 -3.72
C ALA A 361 -6.58 -5.11 -3.61
N VAL A 362 -7.64 -5.79 -4.10
CA VAL A 362 -7.77 -7.26 -4.10
C VAL A 362 -6.75 -7.92 -5.04
N SER A 363 -6.56 -7.37 -6.24
CA SER A 363 -5.64 -7.92 -7.24
C SER A 363 -4.16 -7.83 -6.85
N ALA A 364 -3.81 -7.03 -5.85
CA ALA A 364 -2.43 -6.89 -5.35
C ALA A 364 -1.89 -8.20 -4.74
N GLY A 365 -2.76 -9.00 -4.11
CA GLY A 365 -2.33 -10.12 -3.27
C GLY A 365 -2.32 -11.50 -3.95
N LYS A 366 -2.99 -11.69 -5.10
CA LYS A 366 -3.19 -13.05 -5.67
C LYS A 366 -3.10 -13.18 -7.20
N THR A 367 -3.12 -12.10 -7.98
CA THR A 367 -3.03 -12.18 -9.45
C THR A 367 -2.02 -11.19 -10.01
N ALA A 368 -0.75 -11.57 -9.92
CA ALA A 368 0.26 -11.08 -10.86
C ALA A 368 0.23 -11.85 -12.21
N LEU A 369 -0.69 -12.80 -12.36
CA LEU A 369 -0.99 -13.50 -13.61
C LEU A 369 -2.21 -12.89 -14.33
N ARG A 370 -1.95 -12.43 -15.56
CA ARG A 370 -2.89 -12.03 -16.64
C ARG A 370 -3.38 -10.58 -16.63
N SER A 371 -2.48 -9.66 -16.96
CA SER A 371 -2.73 -8.84 -18.15
C SER A 371 -1.40 -8.42 -18.76
N SER A 372 -1.12 -8.89 -19.95
CA SER A 372 0.09 -8.63 -20.74
C SER A 372 0.12 -7.21 -21.36
N TYR A 373 -0.33 -6.19 -20.61
CA TYR A 373 -0.35 -4.78 -21.02
C TYR A 373 0.21 -3.82 -19.96
N TRP A 374 1.10 -4.29 -19.07
CA TRP A 374 1.67 -3.47 -17.99
C TRP A 374 3.11 -3.01 -18.23
N PHE A 375 3.56 -2.97 -19.49
CA PHE A 375 4.91 -2.50 -19.83
C PHE A 375 4.89 -1.60 -21.08
N ALA A 376 4.34 -0.40 -20.93
CA ALA A 376 4.70 0.79 -21.72
C ALA A 376 3.93 2.00 -21.18
N SER A 377 4.64 3.11 -20.94
CA SER A 377 4.17 4.44 -20.51
C SER A 377 3.86 4.62 -19.01
N ASN A 378 4.81 5.21 -18.29
CA ASN A 378 4.69 6.29 -17.29
C ASN A 378 3.44 6.38 -16.38
N ASN A 379 2.87 5.27 -15.90
CA ASN A 379 1.84 5.30 -14.84
C ASN A 379 1.59 3.93 -14.17
N ILE A 380 2.63 3.18 -13.83
CA ILE A 380 2.48 1.90 -13.11
C ILE A 380 2.43 2.19 -11.59
N VAL A 381 1.22 2.44 -11.09
CA VAL A 381 0.95 2.42 -9.64
C VAL A 381 0.62 0.98 -9.27
N TYR A 382 1.56 0.29 -8.62
CA TYR A 382 1.28 -1.02 -8.02
C TYR A 382 0.12 -0.86 -7.03
N PRO A 383 -0.87 -1.78 -7.06
CA PRO A 383 -1.99 -1.67 -6.15
C PRO A 383 -1.51 -1.79 -4.71
N PRO A 384 -2.01 -0.93 -3.80
CA PRO A 384 -1.58 -0.86 -2.42
C PRO A 384 -1.88 -2.17 -1.68
N ASP A 385 -0.82 -2.84 -1.20
CA ASP A 385 -0.94 -4.00 -0.32
C ASP A 385 -1.30 -3.55 1.10
N TYR A 386 -2.42 -4.06 1.62
CA TYR A 386 -2.92 -3.78 2.97
C TYR A 386 -2.59 -4.88 3.98
N SER A 387 -1.95 -5.97 3.54
CA SER A 387 -1.31 -6.93 4.41
C SER A 387 -0.07 -6.27 5.01
N ASP A 388 -0.08 -6.04 6.33
CA ASP A 388 1.12 -5.60 7.04
C ASP A 388 2.12 -6.76 7.25
N GLU A 389 1.78 -7.98 6.80
CA GLU A 389 2.52 -9.23 7.00
C GLU A 389 3.49 -9.56 5.84
N ILE A 390 3.24 -9.06 4.63
CA ILE A 390 4.04 -9.42 3.45
C ILE A 390 5.24 -8.47 3.33
N THR A 391 6.42 -8.96 3.70
CA THR A 391 7.69 -8.29 3.37
C THR A 391 8.20 -8.67 2.00
N THR A 392 7.67 -9.72 1.36
CA THR A 392 8.20 -10.28 0.12
C THR A 392 7.47 -9.75 -1.13
N LEU A 393 8.22 -9.25 -2.11
CA LEU A 393 7.76 -9.07 -3.49
C LEU A 393 7.01 -10.31 -4.01
N PRO A 394 5.88 -10.14 -4.74
CA PRO A 394 5.19 -11.25 -5.39
C PRO A 394 6.15 -12.02 -6.30
N ALA A 395 6.03 -13.35 -6.40
CA ALA A 395 6.94 -14.19 -7.21
C ALA A 395 7.07 -13.73 -8.68
N ASP A 396 6.04 -13.09 -9.21
CA ASP A 396 6.00 -12.55 -10.58
C ASP A 396 6.57 -11.11 -10.69
N HIS A 397 7.11 -10.53 -9.62
CA HIS A 397 7.68 -9.18 -9.66
C HIS A 397 8.84 -9.12 -10.66
N PRO A 398 8.96 -8.08 -11.49
CA PRO A 398 9.97 -8.03 -12.56
C PRO A 398 11.41 -8.20 -12.05
N MET A 399 11.70 -7.72 -10.84
CA MET A 399 13.02 -7.89 -10.19
C MET A 399 13.29 -9.30 -9.63
N LEU A 400 12.28 -10.17 -9.59
CA LEU A 400 12.43 -11.60 -9.27
C LEU A 400 12.45 -12.47 -10.53
N GLN A 401 12.16 -11.89 -11.71
CA GLN A 401 12.23 -12.60 -12.97
C GLN A 401 13.64 -12.53 -13.55
N PRO A 402 14.17 -13.64 -14.12
CA PRO A 402 15.41 -13.58 -14.88
C PRO A 402 15.25 -12.60 -16.06
N PRO A 403 16.29 -11.82 -16.41
CA PRO A 403 16.20 -10.78 -17.44
C PRO A 403 15.68 -11.36 -18.76
N GLN A 404 14.48 -10.93 -19.16
CA GLN A 404 13.88 -11.33 -20.43
C GLN A 404 14.35 -10.37 -21.52
N LEU A 405 15.21 -10.86 -22.42
CA LEU A 405 15.61 -10.14 -23.62
C LEU A 405 14.41 -10.00 -24.57
N GLN A 406 14.09 -8.76 -24.96
CA GLN A 406 13.16 -8.51 -26.05
C GLN A 406 13.84 -8.86 -27.38
N ASN A 407 13.17 -9.74 -28.14
CA ASN A 407 13.60 -10.41 -29.36
C ASN A 407 14.46 -11.64 -29.08
N GLY A 408 13.91 -12.81 -29.40
CA GLY A 408 14.53 -14.13 -29.25
C GLY A 408 15.75 -14.36 -30.14
N GLN A 409 16.78 -13.53 -30.00
CA GLN A 409 18.14 -13.90 -30.33
C GLN A 409 18.74 -14.56 -29.08
N ALA A 410 19.24 -15.78 -29.26
CA ALA A 410 20.03 -16.45 -28.24
C ALA A 410 21.20 -15.55 -27.84
N LEU A 411 21.45 -15.45 -26.53
CA LEU A 411 22.69 -14.90 -25.98
C LEU A 411 23.89 -15.47 -26.76
N ASP A 412 24.80 -14.60 -27.20
CA ASP A 412 26.04 -15.05 -27.86
C ASP A 412 26.71 -16.10 -26.97
N ALA A 413 27.01 -17.26 -27.57
CA ALA A 413 27.55 -18.43 -26.88
C ALA A 413 28.83 -18.09 -26.09
N GLU A 414 29.55 -17.06 -26.54
CA GLU A 414 30.77 -16.54 -25.93
C GLU A 414 30.52 -15.80 -24.60
N ALA A 415 29.39 -15.09 -24.47
CA ALA A 415 29.03 -14.39 -23.23
C ALA A 415 28.48 -15.35 -22.16
N LEU A 416 27.74 -16.39 -22.59
CA LEU A 416 27.29 -17.49 -21.73
C LEU A 416 28.48 -18.36 -21.27
N ALA A 417 29.45 -18.62 -22.16
CA ALA A 417 30.68 -19.32 -21.80
C ALA A 417 31.53 -18.50 -20.82
N ALA A 418 31.64 -17.18 -21.01
CA ALA A 418 32.37 -16.30 -20.09
C ALA A 418 31.73 -16.23 -18.70
N LEU A 419 30.40 -16.23 -18.60
CA LEU A 419 29.68 -16.29 -17.32
C LEU A 419 29.78 -17.67 -16.67
N ALA A 420 29.70 -18.76 -17.45
CA ALA A 420 29.89 -20.12 -16.94
C ALA A 420 31.33 -20.37 -16.47
N GLU A 421 32.34 -19.84 -17.16
CA GLU A 421 33.74 -19.88 -16.73
C GLU A 421 33.98 -19.03 -15.49
N ALA A 422 33.41 -17.82 -15.41
CA ALA A 422 33.52 -16.99 -14.21
C ALA A 422 32.89 -17.65 -12.98
N GLN A 423 31.76 -18.35 -13.17
CA GLN A 423 31.06 -19.07 -12.12
C GLN A 423 31.80 -20.36 -11.73
N ALA A 424 32.39 -21.08 -12.70
CA ALA A 424 33.24 -22.25 -12.43
C ALA A 424 34.57 -21.87 -11.76
N GLN A 425 35.16 -20.72 -12.09
CA GLN A 425 36.37 -20.19 -11.44
C GLN A 425 36.09 -19.74 -10.00
N PHE A 426 34.88 -19.21 -9.74
CA PHE A 426 34.40 -18.88 -8.40
C PHE A 426 34.17 -20.14 -7.55
N GLU A 427 33.56 -21.19 -8.11
CA GLU A 427 33.37 -22.47 -7.42
C GLU A 427 34.69 -23.27 -7.23
N ALA A 428 35.68 -23.05 -8.10
CA ALA A 428 37.00 -23.69 -8.04
C ALA A 428 38.02 -22.96 -7.13
N GLY A 429 37.66 -21.82 -6.54
CA GLY A 429 38.45 -21.15 -5.49
C GLY A 429 39.77 -20.51 -5.94
N ASN A 430 40.02 -20.31 -7.23
CA ASN A 430 41.22 -19.63 -7.72
C ASN A 430 40.94 -18.13 -7.92
N LEU A 431 41.29 -17.31 -6.92
CA LEU A 431 41.30 -15.85 -7.06
C LEU A 431 42.75 -15.32 -7.05
N PRO A 432 43.12 -14.41 -7.98
CA PRO A 432 44.46 -13.82 -8.09
C PRO A 432 44.79 -12.90 -6.90
N ALA A 433 46.09 -12.64 -6.72
CA ALA A 433 46.74 -12.05 -5.54
C ALA A 433 46.38 -10.58 -5.20
N ASP A 434 45.36 -10.01 -5.84
CA ASP A 434 44.99 -8.59 -5.79
C ASP A 434 43.65 -8.41 -5.06
N ALA A 435 43.40 -9.27 -4.06
CA ALA A 435 42.07 -9.50 -3.50
C ALA A 435 41.49 -8.29 -2.73
N ASN A 436 40.18 -8.14 -2.92
CA ASN A 436 39.28 -7.14 -2.38
C ASN A 436 39.38 -6.98 -0.83
N PRO A 437 39.48 -5.75 -0.28
CA PRO A 437 39.60 -5.50 1.16
C PRO A 437 38.44 -6.05 2.00
N LEU A 438 37.28 -6.30 1.40
CA LEU A 438 36.13 -6.92 2.07
C LEU A 438 36.39 -8.39 2.45
N LEU A 439 37.16 -9.12 1.64
CA LEU A 439 37.54 -10.52 1.91
C LEU A 439 38.59 -10.62 3.03
N LEU A 440 39.54 -9.69 3.05
CA LEU A 440 40.51 -9.53 4.15
C LEU A 440 39.81 -9.18 5.47
N PHE A 441 38.82 -8.29 5.43
CA PHE A 441 38.01 -7.93 6.60
C PHE A 441 37.22 -9.13 7.15
N LEU A 442 36.59 -9.94 6.29
CA LEU A 442 35.84 -11.12 6.72
C LEU A 442 36.74 -12.22 7.31
N GLN A 443 37.99 -12.35 6.86
CA GLN A 443 38.98 -13.25 7.48
C GLN A 443 39.36 -12.84 8.91
N THR A 444 39.35 -11.55 9.24
CA THR A 444 39.66 -11.08 10.60
C THR A 444 38.55 -11.35 11.61
N LEU A 445 37.31 -11.60 11.15
CA LEU A 445 36.14 -11.80 12.01
C LEU A 445 35.93 -13.25 12.44
N LEU A 446 36.60 -14.22 11.80
CA LEU A 446 36.46 -15.65 12.10
C LEU A 446 37.82 -16.38 12.03
N PRO A 447 38.74 -16.12 12.98
CA PRO A 447 40.14 -16.56 12.90
C PRO A 447 40.33 -18.09 13.00
N TRP A 448 39.29 -18.83 13.42
CA TRP A 448 39.29 -20.30 13.54
C TRP A 448 38.73 -21.02 12.32
N ASN A 449 38.20 -20.31 11.32
CA ASN A 449 37.70 -20.93 10.10
C ASN A 449 38.85 -21.14 9.09
N HIS A 450 39.69 -22.14 9.35
CA HIS A 450 40.73 -22.55 8.42
C HIS A 450 40.20 -23.63 7.49
N VAL A 451 40.03 -23.31 6.20
CA VAL A 451 39.89 -24.33 5.17
C VAL A 451 41.27 -24.96 4.99
N GLN A 452 41.50 -26.11 5.61
CA GLN A 452 42.67 -26.94 5.36
C GLN A 452 42.58 -27.50 3.94
N GLY A 453 43.39 -26.97 3.03
CA GLY A 453 43.36 -27.43 1.63
C GLY A 453 44.25 -26.63 0.68
N ALA A 454 45.42 -26.16 1.12
CA ALA A 454 46.46 -25.68 0.21
C ALA A 454 47.79 -26.26 0.68
N GLY A 455 47.96 -27.56 0.44
CA GLY A 455 49.24 -28.24 0.63
C GLY A 455 50.28 -27.63 -0.30
N GLN A 456 51.33 -27.08 0.31
CA GLN A 456 52.60 -26.78 -0.33
C GLN A 456 53.24 -28.07 -0.89
N GLN A 457 53.77 -28.01 -2.12
CA GLN A 457 55.00 -28.67 -2.61
C GLN A 457 55.07 -28.43 -4.13
N GLN A 458 56.18 -28.05 -4.78
CA GLN A 458 57.53 -27.67 -4.39
C GLN A 458 58.19 -27.08 -5.66
N GLN A 459 59.23 -26.27 -5.45
CA GLN A 459 59.95 -25.48 -6.46
C GLN A 459 60.80 -26.32 -7.44
N GLN A 460 60.77 -25.95 -8.73
CA GLN A 460 61.88 -25.84 -9.73
C GLN A 460 62.74 -27.10 -10.07
N PRO A 461 63.52 -27.15 -11.20
CA PRO A 461 64.19 -26.06 -11.92
C PRO A 461 64.15 -26.15 -13.47
N PRO A 462 64.85 -25.25 -14.21
CA PRO A 462 64.57 -24.93 -15.61
C PRO A 462 65.49 -25.69 -16.59
N GLN A 463 65.03 -25.82 -17.84
CA GLN A 463 65.85 -25.72 -19.06
C GLN A 463 65.03 -25.13 -20.19
#